data_AF-A0A5B0G725-F1
#
_entry.id   AF-A0A5B0G725-F1
#
_cell.length_a   1.000
_cell.length_b   1.000
_cell.length_c   1.000
_cell.angle_alpha   90.00
_cell.angle_beta   90.00
_cell.angle_gamma   90.00
#
_symmetry.space_group_name_H-M   'P 1'
#
loop_
_entity.id
_entity.type
_entity.pdbx_description
1 polymer ?
#
loop_
_entity_poly.entity_id
_entity_poly.type
_entity_poly.pdbx_seq_one_letter_code
_entity_poly.pdbx_strand_id
1 'polypeptide(L)'
;MRRMTVRKSLVHGRGVFALQAIPAGQRIFECRGEVTSWRRASARYRRSGLPGHTFIFGLADGRVIDGSVGGNSARWLNHSCEPNCEAIEDERGRVFIETLGDVMPGDELFITYGLATDEALTPELAAAYSCHCGARWCNGSMLALANR
;
A
#
# COMPACT_ATOMS: atom_id res chain seq x y z
N MET A 1 -17.33 12.57 12.26
CA MET A 1 -16.29 12.11 13.22
C MET A 1 -15.16 11.45 12.43
N ARG A 2 -13.89 11.68 12.78
CA ARG A 2 -12.75 11.14 12.04
C ARG A 2 -12.58 9.65 12.40
N ARG A 3 -12.69 8.74 11.42
CA ARG A 3 -12.61 7.29 11.64
C ARG A 3 -11.18 6.76 11.78
N MET A 4 -10.19 7.53 11.31
CA MET A 4 -8.81 7.07 11.12
C MET A 4 -7.79 8.19 11.31
N THR A 5 -6.57 7.83 11.67
CA THR A 5 -5.49 8.79 11.85
C THR A 5 -4.15 8.26 11.36
N VAL A 6 -3.23 9.17 11.06
CA VAL A 6 -1.87 8.82 10.62
C VAL A 6 -0.91 9.04 11.77
N ARG A 7 -0.16 8.01 12.16
CA ARG A 7 0.82 8.05 13.26
C ARG A 7 2.12 7.39 12.82
N LYS A 8 3.15 7.44 13.67
CA LYS A 8 4.39 6.67 13.45
C LYS A 8 4.04 5.18 13.51
N SER A 9 4.48 4.41 12.51
CA SER A 9 4.32 2.95 12.50
C SER A 9 5.55 2.29 13.09
N LEU A 10 5.36 1.11 13.68
CA LEU A 10 6.45 0.24 14.09
C LEU A 10 7.02 -0.58 12.92
N VAL A 11 6.26 -0.70 11.82
CA VAL A 11 6.68 -1.40 10.60
C VAL A 11 7.55 -0.49 9.75
N HIS A 12 7.02 0.67 9.32
CA HIS A 12 7.76 1.59 8.48
C HIS A 12 7.20 3.01 8.55
N GLY A 13 8.06 3.99 8.81
CA GLY A 13 7.74 5.43 8.74
C GLY A 13 6.43 5.83 9.44
N ARG A 14 5.36 5.96 8.65
CA ARG A 14 4.01 6.29 9.10
C ARG A 14 3.03 5.20 8.71
N GLY A 15 1.98 5.04 9.50
CA GLY A 15 0.89 4.10 9.29
C GLY A 15 -0.47 4.78 9.37
N VAL A 16 -1.51 4.12 8.85
CA VAL A 16 -2.92 4.51 9.03
C VAL A 16 -3.53 3.64 10.13
N PHE A 17 -4.14 4.26 11.13
CA PHE A 17 -4.68 3.58 12.30
C PHE A 17 -6.16 3.83 12.45
N ALA A 18 -6.92 2.80 12.82
CA ALA A 18 -8.33 2.90 13.14
C ALA A 18 -8.55 3.65 14.47
N LEU A 19 -9.51 4.58 14.50
CA LEU A 19 -9.92 5.28 15.73
C LEU A 19 -11.17 4.68 16.37
N GLN A 20 -11.83 3.75 15.68
CA GLN A 20 -13.04 3.07 16.09
C GLN A 20 -13.07 1.68 15.47
N ALA A 21 -13.95 0.81 15.96
CA ALA A 21 -14.17 -0.49 15.34
C ALA A 21 -14.71 -0.33 13.91
N ILE A 22 -14.26 -1.21 13.02
CA ILE A 22 -14.65 -1.26 11.60
C ILE A 22 -14.96 -2.74 11.29
N PRO A 23 -16.21 -3.09 10.97
CA PRO A 23 -16.57 -4.46 10.61
C PRO A 23 -15.87 -4.94 9.35
N ALA A 24 -15.76 -6.26 9.18
CA ALA A 24 -15.35 -6.89 7.93
C ALA A 24 -16.20 -6.43 6.72
N GLY A 25 -15.59 -6.37 5.54
CA GLY A 25 -16.23 -6.00 4.27
C GLY A 25 -16.60 -4.52 4.16
N GLN A 26 -16.11 -3.67 5.05
CA GLN A 26 -16.44 -2.26 5.04
C GLN A 26 -15.44 -1.46 4.20
N ARG A 27 -15.96 -0.76 3.19
CA ARG A 27 -15.23 0.28 2.46
C ARG A 27 -14.91 1.47 3.36
N ILE A 28 -13.61 1.73 3.54
CA ILE A 28 -13.13 2.72 4.52
C ILE A 28 -12.77 4.07 3.87
N PHE A 29 -11.99 4.05 2.78
CA PHE A 29 -11.68 5.27 2.01
C PHE A 29 -11.26 4.97 0.57
N GLU A 30 -11.29 6.01 -0.25
CA GLU A 30 -10.74 6.03 -1.61
C GLU A 30 -9.24 6.37 -1.58
N CYS A 31 -8.43 5.66 -2.35
CA CYS A 31 -7.04 6.03 -2.64
C CYS A 31 -7.04 7.20 -3.64
N ARG A 32 -6.64 8.39 -3.17
CA ARG A 32 -6.59 9.59 -4.02
C ARG A 32 -5.16 9.89 -4.47
N GLY A 33 -5.05 10.52 -5.62
CA GLY A 33 -3.78 10.96 -6.22
C GLY A 33 -3.98 11.44 -7.65
N GLU A 34 -2.89 11.78 -8.34
CA GLU A 34 -2.91 12.06 -9.78
C GLU A 34 -3.03 10.73 -10.55
N VAL A 35 -4.05 10.60 -11.39
CA VAL A 35 -4.12 9.47 -12.33
C VAL A 35 -3.18 9.76 -13.50
N THR A 36 -2.16 8.92 -13.69
CA THR A 36 -1.10 9.16 -14.68
C THR A 36 -0.54 7.84 -15.23
N SER A 37 0.46 7.90 -16.10
CA SER A 37 1.14 6.70 -16.61
C SER A 37 2.28 6.26 -15.68
N TRP A 38 2.57 4.96 -15.67
CA TRP A 38 3.74 4.38 -14.98
C TRP A 38 5.02 5.16 -15.27
N ARG A 39 5.31 5.47 -16.54
CA ARG A 39 6.50 6.24 -16.94
C ARG A 39 6.63 7.56 -16.19
N ARG A 40 5.53 8.30 -16.03
CA ARG A 40 5.53 9.62 -15.38
C ARG A 40 5.65 9.48 -13.86
N ALA A 41 4.93 8.55 -13.25
CA ALA A 41 5.04 8.26 -11.82
C ALA A 41 6.43 7.76 -11.44
N SER A 42 6.99 6.77 -12.17
CA SER A 42 8.35 6.25 -11.95
C SER A 42 9.42 7.32 -12.17
N ALA A 43 9.25 8.25 -13.12
CA ALA A 43 10.17 9.37 -13.31
C ALA A 43 10.14 10.38 -12.15
N ARG A 44 9.00 10.60 -11.48
CA ARG A 44 8.95 11.40 -10.25
C ARG A 44 9.61 10.67 -9.09
N TYR A 45 9.28 9.40 -8.96
CA TYR A 45 9.81 8.55 -7.92
C TYR A 45 11.35 8.44 -7.97
N ARG A 46 11.95 8.21 -9.15
CA ARG A 46 13.42 8.25 -9.31
C ARG A 46 14.06 9.58 -8.88
N ARG A 47 13.32 10.69 -8.99
CA ARG A 47 13.80 12.01 -8.55
C ARG A 47 13.61 12.26 -7.05
N SER A 48 12.70 11.54 -6.38
CA SER A 48 12.50 11.69 -4.93
C SER A 48 13.56 10.96 -4.10
N GLY A 49 14.26 9.99 -4.68
CA GLY A 49 15.29 9.20 -3.99
C GLY A 49 14.75 8.30 -2.89
N LEU A 50 13.43 8.13 -2.81
CA LEU A 50 12.80 7.19 -1.87
C LEU A 50 12.98 5.75 -2.37
N PRO A 51 13.08 4.73 -1.51
CA PRO A 51 13.08 3.30 -1.90
C PRO A 51 11.65 2.71 -2.03
N GLY A 52 11.44 1.76 -2.95
CA GLY A 52 10.15 1.20 -3.37
C GLY A 52 9.09 2.15 -3.98
N HIS A 53 8.22 1.64 -4.86
CA HIS A 53 7.06 2.38 -5.41
C HIS A 53 5.89 2.55 -4.42
N THR A 54 6.16 2.91 -3.16
CA THR A 54 5.21 2.79 -2.02
C THR A 54 3.99 3.73 -2.04
N PHE A 55 3.80 4.55 -3.08
CA PHE A 55 2.68 5.49 -3.20
C PHE A 55 1.91 5.36 -4.52
N ILE A 56 2.21 4.33 -5.31
CA ILE A 56 1.65 4.15 -6.65
C ILE A 56 0.73 2.93 -6.62
N PHE A 57 -0.54 3.13 -6.98
CA PHE A 57 -1.48 2.03 -7.19
C PHE A 57 -1.65 1.79 -8.69
N GLY A 58 -1.40 0.57 -9.14
CA GLY A 58 -1.69 0.15 -10.52
C GLY A 58 -3.20 -0.01 -10.75
N LEU A 59 -3.67 0.42 -11.91
CA LEU A 59 -5.05 0.23 -12.37
C LEU A 59 -5.10 -0.83 -13.46
N ALA A 60 -6.25 -1.49 -13.60
CA ALA A 60 -6.48 -2.53 -14.59
C ALA A 60 -6.30 -2.03 -16.05
N ASP A 61 -6.53 -0.74 -16.30
CA ASP A 61 -6.34 -0.11 -17.61
C ASP A 61 -4.89 0.27 -17.93
N GLY A 62 -3.93 -0.10 -17.06
CA GLY A 62 -2.51 0.16 -17.23
C GLY A 62 -2.05 1.56 -16.79
N ARG A 63 -2.96 2.42 -16.32
CA ARG A 63 -2.60 3.67 -15.63
C ARG A 63 -2.27 3.40 -14.16
N VAL A 64 -1.91 4.47 -13.47
CA VAL A 64 -1.66 4.44 -12.02
C VAL A 64 -2.29 5.62 -11.32
N ILE A 65 -2.58 5.45 -10.04
CA ILE A 65 -2.84 6.55 -9.10
C ILE A 65 -1.52 6.86 -8.37
N ASP A 66 -0.95 8.03 -8.61
CA ASP A 66 0.24 8.55 -7.92
C ASP A 66 -0.19 9.35 -6.67
N GLY A 67 -0.18 8.70 -5.51
CA GLY A 67 -0.54 9.30 -4.23
C GLY A 67 0.46 10.35 -3.71
N SER A 68 1.62 10.52 -4.37
CA SER A 68 2.56 11.58 -4.03
C SER A 68 2.09 12.97 -4.50
N VAL A 69 1.15 13.01 -5.44
CA VAL A 69 0.59 14.25 -6.00
C VAL A 69 -0.90 14.31 -5.73
N GLY A 70 -1.32 15.25 -4.87
CA GLY A 70 -2.74 15.43 -4.54
C GLY A 70 -3.37 14.26 -3.76
N GLY A 71 -2.56 13.34 -3.23
CA GLY A 71 -3.06 12.17 -2.52
C GLY A 71 -3.49 12.44 -1.08
N ASN A 72 -4.17 11.46 -0.49
CA ASN A 72 -4.68 11.49 0.89
C ASN A 72 -3.88 10.55 1.81
N SER A 73 -4.42 10.25 2.99
CA SER A 73 -3.78 9.38 3.98
C SER A 73 -3.52 7.96 3.50
N ALA A 74 -4.15 7.51 2.41
CA ALA A 74 -3.97 6.18 1.82
C ALA A 74 -2.50 5.85 1.52
N ARG A 75 -1.71 6.87 1.15
CA ARG A 75 -0.28 6.73 0.87
C ARG A 75 0.56 6.22 2.05
N TRP A 76 0.00 6.23 3.26
CA TRP A 76 0.68 5.75 4.47
C TRP A 76 0.20 4.35 4.89
N LEU A 77 -0.57 3.65 4.06
CA LEU A 77 -0.85 2.24 4.30
C LEU A 77 0.43 1.44 4.12
N ASN A 78 0.78 0.64 5.12
CA ASN A 78 1.96 -0.22 5.08
C ASN A 78 1.62 -1.59 4.51
N HIS A 79 2.67 -2.31 4.13
CA HIS A 79 2.56 -3.70 3.72
C HIS A 79 2.41 -4.65 4.92
N SER A 80 1.56 -5.67 4.78
CA SER A 80 1.61 -6.89 5.59
C SER A 80 1.45 -8.14 4.72
N CYS A 81 2.13 -9.22 5.07
CA CYS A 81 1.88 -10.55 4.49
C CYS A 81 0.57 -11.17 5.00
N GLU A 82 0.07 -10.71 6.15
CA GLU A 82 -1.26 -11.01 6.70
C GLU A 82 -2.02 -9.68 6.86
N PRO A 83 -2.53 -9.08 5.77
CA PRO A 83 -3.18 -7.79 5.81
C PRO A 83 -4.59 -7.89 6.43
N ASN A 84 -5.08 -6.78 6.99
CA ASN A 84 -6.47 -6.65 7.45
C ASN A 84 -7.34 -5.84 6.48
N CYS A 85 -6.76 -5.32 5.40
CA CYS A 85 -7.45 -4.60 4.34
C CYS A 85 -6.98 -5.03 2.94
N GLU A 86 -7.80 -4.78 1.94
CA GLU A 86 -7.48 -4.95 0.53
C GLU A 86 -7.84 -3.70 -0.30
N ALA A 87 -7.22 -3.57 -1.47
CA ALA A 87 -7.50 -2.51 -2.42
C ALA A 87 -8.40 -3.04 -3.54
N ILE A 88 -9.57 -2.42 -3.71
CA ILE A 88 -10.58 -2.79 -4.71
C ILE A 88 -10.73 -1.66 -5.72
N GLU A 89 -10.48 -1.96 -6.99
CA GLU A 89 -10.77 -1.05 -8.11
C GLU A 89 -12.24 -1.17 -8.53
N ASP A 90 -12.94 -0.04 -8.64
CA ASP A 90 -14.30 0.01 -9.18
C ASP A 90 -14.32 0.14 -10.71
N GLU A 91 -15.50 0.01 -11.32
CA GLU A 91 -15.70 0.13 -12.78
C GLU A 91 -15.30 1.49 -13.37
N ARG A 92 -15.05 2.50 -12.53
CA ARG A 92 -14.62 3.84 -12.94
C ARG A 92 -13.11 4.04 -12.77
N GLY A 93 -12.36 3.00 -12.43
CA GLY A 93 -10.92 3.06 -12.20
C GLY A 93 -10.55 3.78 -10.92
N ARG A 94 -11.44 3.83 -9.91
CA ARG A 94 -11.14 4.36 -8.58
C ARG A 94 -10.80 3.20 -7.65
N VAL A 95 -9.77 3.39 -6.83
CA VAL A 95 -9.35 2.39 -5.86
C VAL A 95 -9.90 2.73 -4.49
N PHE A 96 -10.50 1.75 -3.83
CA PHE A 96 -11.01 1.84 -2.46
C PHE A 96 -10.33 0.82 -1.58
N ILE A 97 -10.22 1.15 -0.30
CA ILE A 97 -9.72 0.23 0.73
C ILE A 97 -10.89 -0.36 1.47
N GLU A 98 -10.95 -1.69 1.53
CA GLU A 98 -11.99 -2.45 2.23
C GLU A 98 -11.35 -3.34 3.29
N THR A 99 -12.05 -3.56 4.40
CA THR A 99 -11.59 -4.46 5.46
C THR A 99 -11.82 -5.92 5.08
N LEU A 100 -10.81 -6.77 5.30
CA LEU A 100 -10.90 -8.22 5.12
C LEU A 100 -11.51 -8.92 6.34
N GLY A 101 -11.41 -8.29 7.50
CA GLY A 101 -11.93 -8.79 8.77
C GLY A 101 -12.28 -7.63 9.70
N ASP A 102 -12.72 -7.93 10.91
CA ASP A 102 -12.97 -6.89 11.91
C ASP A 102 -11.66 -6.19 12.31
N VAL A 103 -11.69 -4.86 12.34
CA VAL A 103 -10.57 -4.01 12.74
C VAL A 103 -10.94 -3.30 14.03
N MET A 104 -10.06 -3.36 15.02
CA MET A 104 -10.25 -2.79 16.34
C MET A 104 -9.67 -1.36 16.44
N PRO A 105 -10.20 -0.52 17.36
CA PRO A 105 -9.58 0.77 17.63
C PRO A 105 -8.11 0.62 18.02
N GLY A 106 -7.22 1.35 17.36
CA GLY A 106 -5.78 1.28 17.59
C GLY A 106 -5.03 0.38 16.62
N ASP A 107 -5.71 -0.49 15.87
CA ASP A 107 -5.08 -1.31 14.85
C ASP A 107 -4.51 -0.45 13.73
N GLU A 108 -3.32 -0.83 13.25
CA GLU A 108 -2.78 -0.32 11.99
C GLU A 108 -3.43 -1.06 10.82
N LEU A 109 -3.68 -0.34 9.74
CA LEU A 109 -4.28 -0.87 8.53
C LEU A 109 -3.18 -1.21 7.53
N PHE A 110 -3.23 -2.44 7.05
CA PHE A 110 -2.24 -2.99 6.14
C PHE A 110 -2.90 -3.52 4.89
N ILE A 111 -2.18 -3.42 3.78
CA ILE A 111 -2.54 -4.03 2.50
C ILE A 111 -1.37 -4.89 1.98
N THR A 112 -1.63 -5.81 1.06
CA THR A 112 -0.56 -6.45 0.30
C THR A 112 -0.17 -5.53 -0.87
N TYR A 113 1.10 -5.11 -0.96
CA TYR A 113 1.52 -4.16 -2.00
C TYR A 113 1.56 -4.75 -3.41
N GLY A 114 1.77 -6.07 -3.54
CA GLY A 114 1.85 -6.72 -4.85
C GLY A 114 2.97 -6.16 -5.74
N LEU A 115 4.10 -5.74 -5.16
CA LEU A 115 5.18 -5.10 -5.91
C LEU A 115 5.83 -6.11 -6.85
N ALA A 116 6.03 -5.73 -8.10
CA ALA A 116 6.82 -6.51 -9.05
C ALA A 116 8.03 -5.68 -9.50
N THR A 117 9.11 -6.36 -9.87
CA THR A 117 10.28 -5.74 -10.48
C THR A 117 10.75 -6.57 -11.66
N ASP A 118 11.09 -5.90 -12.76
CA ASP A 118 11.70 -6.53 -13.94
C ASP A 118 13.23 -6.56 -13.83
N GLU A 119 13.80 -5.98 -12.77
CA GLU A 119 15.24 -5.96 -12.51
C GLU A 119 15.70 -7.30 -11.92
N ALA A 120 16.92 -7.71 -12.24
CA ALA A 120 17.51 -8.90 -11.63
C ALA A 120 17.62 -8.71 -10.11
N LEU A 121 17.22 -9.73 -9.35
CA LEU A 121 17.17 -9.69 -7.90
C LEU A 121 18.60 -9.73 -7.29
N THR A 122 19.26 -8.57 -7.22
CA THR A 122 20.55 -8.44 -6.51
C THR A 122 20.35 -8.43 -5.00
N PRO A 123 21.38 -8.72 -4.19
CA PRO A 123 21.29 -8.60 -2.73
C PRO A 123 20.82 -7.23 -2.26
N GLU A 124 21.26 -6.16 -2.91
CA GLU A 124 20.88 -4.78 -2.59
C GLU A 124 19.40 -4.54 -2.90
N LEU A 125 18.91 -5.01 -4.04
CA LEU A 125 17.51 -4.89 -4.41
C LEU A 125 16.61 -5.73 -3.48
N ALA A 126 17.04 -6.95 -3.17
CA ALA A 126 16.35 -7.82 -2.22
C ALA A 126 16.26 -7.17 -0.82
N ALA A 127 17.33 -6.52 -0.36
CA ALA A 127 17.34 -5.77 0.88
C ALA A 127 16.44 -4.53 0.83
N ALA A 128 16.36 -3.82 -0.31
CA ALA A 128 15.48 -2.67 -0.47
C ALA A 128 13.98 -3.04 -0.40
N TYR A 129 13.64 -4.28 -0.76
CA TYR A 129 12.29 -4.82 -0.70
C TYR A 129 12.07 -5.80 0.46
N SER A 130 12.91 -5.79 1.50
CA SER A 130 12.71 -6.66 2.66
C SER A 130 11.41 -6.33 3.38
N CYS A 131 10.66 -7.36 3.76
CA CYS A 131 9.43 -7.19 4.52
C CYS A 131 9.70 -7.26 6.02
N HIS A 132 9.21 -6.26 6.75
CA HIS A 132 9.31 -6.14 8.20
C HIS A 132 7.93 -6.04 8.87
N CYS A 133 6.89 -6.58 8.25
CA CYS A 133 5.51 -6.40 8.72
C CYS A 133 5.19 -7.06 10.08
N GLY A 134 6.03 -8.00 10.54
CA GLY A 134 5.83 -8.68 11.82
C GLY A 134 4.76 -9.78 11.81
N ALA A 135 4.16 -10.07 10.66
CA ALA A 135 3.22 -11.19 10.48
C ALA A 135 3.87 -12.54 10.84
N ARG A 136 3.08 -13.47 11.37
CA ARG A 136 3.57 -14.80 11.78
C ARG A 136 4.11 -15.57 10.58
N TRP A 137 3.44 -15.43 9.45
CA TRP A 137 3.80 -16.06 8.17
C TRP A 137 4.34 -15.02 7.18
N CYS A 138 5.30 -14.21 7.62
CA CYS A 138 5.95 -13.22 6.77
C CYS A 138 6.84 -13.88 5.71
N ASN A 139 6.68 -13.47 4.44
CA ASN A 139 7.46 -13.98 3.31
C ASN A 139 8.88 -13.39 3.23
N GLY A 140 9.23 -12.44 4.11
CA GLY A 140 10.53 -11.77 4.13
C GLY A 140 10.75 -10.75 3.00
N SER A 141 9.85 -10.67 2.02
CA SER A 141 9.91 -9.70 0.92
C SER A 141 8.56 -9.07 0.65
N MET A 142 8.56 -7.79 0.25
CA MET A 142 7.39 -7.05 -0.23
C MET A 142 7.12 -7.30 -1.73
N LEU A 143 8.03 -7.95 -2.43
CA LEU A 143 7.83 -8.35 -3.82
C LEU A 143 6.82 -9.49 -3.89
N ALA A 144 5.90 -9.39 -4.84
CA ALA A 144 5.08 -10.51 -5.26
C ALA A 144 6.03 -11.62 -5.71
N LEU A 145 5.96 -12.77 -5.05
CA LEU A 145 6.64 -13.96 -5.53
C LEU A 145 6.03 -14.28 -6.89
N ALA A 146 6.82 -14.21 -7.97
CA ALA A 146 6.42 -14.78 -9.25
C ALA A 146 5.97 -16.23 -8.97
N ASN A 147 4.76 -16.57 -9.38
CA ASN A 147 4.10 -17.85 -9.10
C ASN A 147 5.11 -19.00 -9.05
N ARG A 148 5.20 -19.68 -7.90
CA ARG A 148 5.83 -21.00 -7.83
C ARG A 148 4.95 -22.02 -8.52
#